data_AF-A0A946YNZ1-F1
#
_entry.id   AF-A0A946YNZ1-F1
#
_cell.length_a   1.000
_cell.length_b   1.000
_cell.length_c   1.000
_cell.angle_alpha   90.00
_cell.angle_beta   90.00
_cell.angle_gamma   90.00
#
_symmetry.space_group_name_H-M   'P 1'
#
loop_
_entity.id
_entity.type
_entity.pdbx_description
1 polymer ?
#
loop_
_entity_poly.entity_id
_entity_poly.type
_entity_poly.pdbx_seq_one_letter_code
_entity_poly.pdbx_strand_id
1 'polypeptide(L)' 'MSQLFSLLQDFNGLVWGAPMLLIILGTGIYLTFGLRFIAWRKLPEACRQLVAKPAQRDGEISAFSALMTSLSAT' A
#
# COMPACT_ATOMS: atom_id res chain seq x y z
N MET A 1 33.71 4.03 21.37
CA MET A 1 33.08 4.43 20.09
C MET A 1 32.62 3.23 19.25
N SER A 2 33.37 2.14 19.15
CA SER A 2 32.97 0.94 18.36
C SER A 2 31.78 0.16 18.96
N GLN A 3 31.74 -0.02 20.28
CA GLN A 3 30.68 -0.80 20.97
C GLN A 3 29.28 -0.18 20.83
N LEU A 4 29.18 1.16 20.77
CA LEU A 4 27.92 1.86 20.57
C LEU A 4 27.39 1.64 19.15
N PHE A 5 28.29 1.66 18.15
CA PHE A 5 27.95 1.38 16.77
C PHE A 5 27.48 -0.06 16.58
N SER A 6 28.14 -1.04 17.20
CA SER A 6 27.70 -2.45 17.15
C SER A 6 26.31 -2.63 17.75
N LEU A 7 26.04 -2.05 18.92
CA LEU A 7 24.70 -2.10 19.52
C LEU A 7 23.65 -1.44 18.62
N LEU A 8 23.92 -0.26 18.07
CA LEU A 8 23.03 0.42 17.14
C LEU A 8 22.76 -0.42 15.88
N GLN A 9 23.78 -1.10 15.36
CA GLN A 9 23.67 -1.92 14.16
C GLN A 9 22.84 -3.19 14.40
N ASP A 10 22.99 -3.83 15.57
CA ASP A 10 22.18 -4.98 15.97
C ASP A 10 20.71 -4.60 16.18
N PHE A 11 20.45 -3.48 16.85
CA PHE A 11 19.08 -2.95 17.01
C PHE A 11 18.46 -2.55 15.68
N ASN A 12 19.25 -1.97 14.78
CA ASN A 12 18.78 -1.59 13.46
C ASN A 12 18.41 -2.84 12.64
N GLY A 13 19.27 -3.85 12.61
CA GLY A 13 18.99 -5.13 11.95
C GLY A 13 17.77 -5.85 12.53
N LEU A 14 17.58 -5.79 13.85
CA LEU A 14 16.43 -6.38 14.51
C LEU A 14 15.13 -5.63 14.17
N VAL A 15 15.08 -4.31 14.29
CA VAL A 15 13.84 -3.54 14.12
C VAL A 15 13.43 -3.45 12.65
N TRP A 16 14.36 -3.15 11.76
CA TRP A 16 14.09 -2.91 10.33
C TRP A 16 14.02 -4.21 9.51
N GLY A 17 14.31 -5.35 10.12
CA GLY A 17 14.23 -6.67 9.49
C GLY A 17 12.86 -7.34 9.66
N ALA A 18 12.89 -8.54 10.24
CA ALA A 18 11.72 -9.42 10.36
C ALA A 18 10.51 -8.81 11.12
N PRO A 19 10.67 -8.06 12.22
CA PRO A 19 9.54 -7.51 12.98
C PRO A 19 8.74 -6.47 12.20
N MET A 20 9.41 -5.55 11.49
CA MET A 20 8.72 -4.52 10.70
C MET A 20 7.90 -5.16 9.57
N LEU A 21 8.49 -6.13 8.85
CA LEU A 21 7.79 -6.88 7.82
C LEU A 21 6.59 -7.63 8.38
N LEU A 22 6.72 -8.24 9.56
CA LEU A 22 5.65 -9.01 10.20
C LEU A 22 4.50 -8.11 10.66
N ILE A 23 4.80 -6.91 11.17
CA ILE A 23 3.76 -5.92 11.55
C ILE A 23 3.03 -5.39 10.31
N ILE A 24 3.76 -5.06 9.23
CA ILE A 24 3.15 -4.57 7.99
C ILE A 24 2.28 -5.66 7.35
N LEU A 25 2.83 -6.87 7.23
CA LEU A 25 2.10 -8.03 6.69
C LEU A 25 0.89 -8.37 7.56
N GLY A 26 1.06 -8.40 8.88
CA GLY A 26 -0.01 -8.66 9.83
C GLY A 26 -1.13 -7.63 9.74
N THR A 27 -0.80 -6.34 9.62
CA THR A 27 -1.79 -5.26 9.44
C THR A 27 -2.54 -5.41 8.11
N GLY A 28 -1.82 -5.71 7.02
CA GLY A 28 -2.42 -5.96 5.71
C GLY A 28 -3.37 -7.15 5.72
N ILE A 29 -2.98 -8.26 6.35
CA ILE A 29 -3.81 -9.46 6.53
C ILE A 29 -5.04 -9.12 7.38
N TYR A 30 -4.83 -8.48 8.54
CA TYR A 30 -5.92 -8.11 9.46
C TYR A 30 -6.99 -7.27 8.76
N LEU A 31 -6.58 -6.24 8.01
CA LEU A 31 -7.51 -5.41 7.23
C LEU A 31 -8.17 -6.20 6.11
N THR A 32 -7.43 -7.06 5.41
CA THR A 32 -7.99 -7.88 4.30
C THR A 32 -9.10 -8.80 4.79
N PHE A 33 -8.88 -9.48 5.91
CA PHE A 33 -9.89 -10.34 6.52
C PHE A 33 -11.03 -9.52 7.15
N GLY A 34 -10.73 -8.42 7.84
CA GLY A 34 -11.73 -7.53 8.43
C GLY A 34 -12.67 -6.91 7.39
N LEU A 35 -12.14 -6.54 6.22
CA LEU A 35 -12.92 -6.02 5.09
C LEU A 35 -13.51 -7.13 4.21
N ARG A 36 -13.42 -8.41 4.62
CA ARG A 36 -13.97 -9.57 3.91
C ARG A 36 -13.52 -9.64 2.44
N PHE A 37 -12.23 -9.41 2.20
CA PHE A 37 -11.62 -9.46 0.86
C PHE A 37 -12.28 -8.50 -0.16
N ILE A 38 -12.75 -7.33 0.30
CA ILE A 38 -13.43 -6.37 -0.57
C ILE A 38 -12.56 -5.91 -1.75
N ALA A 39 -11.24 -5.80 -1.56
CA ALA A 39 -10.30 -5.41 -2.62
C ALA A 39 -10.38 -6.38 -3.80
N TRP A 40 -10.34 -7.70 -3.53
CA TRP A 40 -10.45 -8.74 -4.55
C TRP A 40 -11.80 -8.73 -5.26
N ARG A 41 -12.89 -8.53 -4.52
CA ARG A 41 -14.24 -8.52 -5.08
C ARG A 41 -14.54 -7.26 -5.90
N LYS A 42 -14.00 -6.10 -5.50
CA LYS A 42 -14.27 -4.80 -6.14
C LYS A 42 -13.23 -4.37 -7.17
N LEU A 43 -12.07 -5.04 -7.23
CA LEU A 43 -11.03 -4.79 -8.23
C LEU A 43 -11.56 -4.80 -9.68
N PRO A 44 -12.34 -5.80 -10.13
CA PRO A 44 -12.84 -5.82 -11.51
C PRO A 44 -13.80 -4.66 -11.80
N GLU A 45 -14.65 -4.33 -10.82
CA GLU A 45 -15.60 -3.23 -10.92
C GLU A 45 -14.88 -1.87 -10.98
N ALA A 46 -13.85 -1.69 -10.14
CA ALA A 46 -13.01 -0.50 -10.12
C ALA A 46 -12.24 -0.33 -11.44
N CYS A 47 -11.62 -1.39 -11.97
CA CYS A 47 -10.97 -1.37 -13.29
C CYS A 47 -11.94 -0.99 -14.40
N ARG A 48 -13.17 -1.51 -14.37
CA ARG A 48 -14.20 -1.13 -15.33
C ARG A 48 -14.56 0.36 -15.21
N GLN A 49 -14.63 0.91 -13.99
CA GLN A 49 -14.92 2.33 -13.76
C GLN A 49 -13.77 3.25 -14.18
N LEU A 50 -12.52 2.80 -14.08
CA LEU A 50 -11.34 3.55 -14.53
C LEU A 50 -11.27 3.70 -16.06
N VAL A 51 -11.77 2.70 -16.79
CA VAL A 51 -11.81 2.70 -18.27
C VAL A 51 -13.15 3.23 -18.81
N ALA A 52 -14.20 3.22 -17.99
CA ALA A 52 -15.50 3.75 -18.37
C ALA A 52 -15.41 5.26 -18.66
N LYS A 53 -16.22 5.70 -19.65
CA LYS A 53 -16.29 7.10 -20.06
C LYS A 53 -16.58 7.99 -18.84
N PRO A 54 -15.83 9.07 -18.62
CA PRO A 54 -16.04 9.94 -17.46
C PRO A 54 -17.47 10.46 -17.48
N ALA A 55 -18.25 10.11 -16.46
CA ALA A 55 -19.46 10.85 -16.15
C ALA A 55 -19.01 12.26 -15.78
N GLN A 56 -19.59 13.28 -16.43
CA GLN A 56 -19.35 14.70 -16.17
C GLN A 56 -19.29 14.96 -14.65
N ARG A 57 -18.10 15.00 -14.07
CA ARG A 57 -17.84 15.20 -12.64
C ARG A 57 -16.65 16.14 -12.53
N ASP A 58 -16.73 17.08 -11.61
CA ASP A 58 -15.73 18.12 -11.31
C ASP A 58 -14.41 17.52 -10.78
N GLY A 59 -13.67 16.82 -11.63
CA GLY A 59 -12.31 16.36 -11.38
C GLY A 59 -11.40 16.96 -12.43
N GLU A 60 -10.38 17.71 -11.99
CA GLU A 60 -9.43 18.37 -12.91
C GLU A 60 -8.58 17.37 -13.71
N ILE A 61 -8.60 16.09 -13.31
CA ILE A 61 -7.75 15.02 -13.84
C ILE A 61 -8.60 13.74 -13.97
N SER A 62 -8.38 12.96 -15.04
CA SER A 62 -9.05 11.66 -15.25
C SER A 62 -8.72 10.67 -14.13
N ALA A 63 -9.69 9.84 -13.74
CA ALA A 63 -9.49 8.78 -12.74
C ALA A 63 -8.35 7.83 -13.12
N PHE A 64 -8.15 7.59 -14.43
CA PHE A 64 -7.01 6.80 -14.93
C PHE A 64 -5.67 7.50 -14.74
N SER A 65 -5.57 8.81 -14.98
CA SER A 65 -4.32 9.56 -14.78
C SER A 65 -3.96 9.69 -13.30
N ALA A 66 -4.94 9.90 -12.42
CA ALA A 66 -4.71 9.89 -10.98
C ALA A 66 -4.16 8.54 -10.49
N LEU A 67 -4.70 7.43 -11.02
CA LEU A 67 -4.20 6.09 -10.76
C LEU A 67 -2.73 5.94 -11.19
N MET A 68 -2.39 6.33 -12.43
CA MET A 68 -1.03 6.20 -12.95
C MET A 68 0.00 7.01 -12.15
N THR A 69 -0.36 8.21 -11.68
CA THR A 69 0.50 9.00 -10.78
C THR A 69 0.72 8.30 -9.44
N SER A 70 -0.35 7.76 -8.84
CA SER A 70 -0.21 7.03 -7.57
C SER A 70 0.63 5.74 -7.72
N LEU A 71 0.46 5.02 -8.83
CA LEU A 71 1.21 3.80 -9.13
C LEU A 71 2.69 4.08 -9.40
N SER A 72 3.01 5.21 -10.04
CA SER A 72 4.40 5.63 -10.28
C SER A 72 5.12 6.07 -9.00
N ALA A 73 4.37 6.39 -7.95
CA ALA A 73 4.92 6.86 -6.68
C ALA A 73 5.23 5.71 -5.70
N THR A 74 4.69 4.51 -5.92
CA THR A 74 4.91 3.29 -5.13
C THR A 74 5.88 2.34 -5.81
#